data_AF-A0A2S9FAK6-F1
#
_entry.id   AF-A0A2S9FAK6-F1
#
_cell.length_a   1.000
_cell.length_b   1.000
_cell.length_c   1.000
_cell.angle_alpha   90.00
_cell.angle_beta   90.00
_cell.angle_gamma   90.00
#
_symmetry.space_group_name_H-M   'P 1'
#
loop_
_entity.id
_entity.type
_entity.pdbx_description
1 polymer ?
#
loop_
_entity_poly.entity_id
_entity_poly.type
_entity_poly.pdbx_seq_one_letter_code
_entity_poly.pdbx_strand_id
1 'polypeptide(L)' 'MAETKTTRRVAILGGNRIPFARSDGAYAQASNQDMFTAVLDGLADRFNLKGEKLDAVI' A
#
# COMPACT_ATOMS: atom_id res chain seq x y z
N MET A 1 -32.00 -26.16 -4.22
CA MET A 1 -30.60 -26.60 -4.08
C MET A 1 -29.77 -25.35 -3.87
N ALA A 2 -28.92 -25.29 -2.83
CA ALA A 2 -28.17 -24.08 -2.50
C ALA A 2 -27.11 -23.80 -3.58
N GLU A 3 -27.13 -22.61 -4.15
CA GLU A 3 -26.14 -22.12 -5.09
C GLU A 3 -24.79 -22.03 -4.37
N THR A 4 -23.82 -22.86 -4.74
CA THR A 4 -22.49 -22.84 -4.13
C THR A 4 -21.74 -21.64 -4.67
N LYS A 5 -21.85 -20.50 -3.99
CA LYS A 5 -21.12 -19.28 -4.35
C LYS A 5 -19.62 -19.52 -4.19
N THR A 6 -18.93 -19.77 -5.30
CA THR A 6 -17.47 -19.89 -5.34
C THR A 6 -16.85 -18.50 -5.14
N THR A 7 -16.48 -18.19 -3.90
CA THR A 7 -15.79 -16.93 -3.58
C THR A 7 -14.43 -16.89 -4.27
N ARG A 8 -14.13 -15.78 -4.95
CA ARG A 8 -12.82 -15.55 -5.55
C ARG A 8 -11.77 -15.49 -4.45
N ARG A 9 -10.72 -16.30 -4.57
CA ARG A 9 -9.61 -16.29 -3.63
C ARG A 9 -8.84 -14.97 -3.77
N VAL A 10 -8.50 -14.38 -2.63
CA VAL A 10 -7.72 -13.15 -2.54
C VAL A 10 -6.58 -13.38 -1.56
N ALA A 11 -5.45 -12.70 -1.77
CA ALA A 11 -4.28 -12.80 -0.91
C ALA A 11 -3.68 -11.41 -0.67
N ILE A 12 -3.08 -11.23 0.50
CA ILE A 12 -2.25 -10.06 0.81
C ILE A 12 -0.82 -10.45 0.44
N LEU A 13 -0.28 -9.84 -0.61
CA LEU A 13 1.07 -10.15 -1.09
C LEU A 13 2.16 -9.51 -0.22
N GLY A 14 1.84 -8.38 0.40
CA GLY A 14 2.80 -7.59 1.14
C GLY A 14 2.19 -6.39 1.84
N GLY A 15 3.02 -5.72 2.63
CA GLY A 15 2.70 -4.47 3.30
C GLY A 15 3.95 -3.64 3.52
N ASN A 16 3.83 -2.33 3.36
CA ASN A 16 4.88 -1.37 3.62
C ASN A 16 4.30 -0.17 4.39
N ARG A 17 5.13 0.49 5.20
CA ARG A 17 4.76 1.68 5.95
C ARG A 17 5.96 2.59 6.11
N ILE A 18 5.70 3.90 6.18
CA ILE A 18 6.69 4.83 6.73
C ILE A 18 6.82 4.63 8.24
N PRO A 19 7.98 4.99 8.85
CA PRO A 19 8.12 5.03 10.29
C PRO A 19 7.04 5.89 10.94
N PHE A 20 6.60 5.55 12.14
CA PHE A 20 5.68 6.41 12.87
C PHE A 20 6.44 7.58 13.48
N ALA A 21 5.89 8.77 13.34
CA ALA A 21 6.42 10.00 13.91
C ALA A 21 5.32 10.71 14.70
N ARG A 22 5.72 11.50 15.70
CA ARG A 22 4.82 12.42 16.39
C ARG A 22 4.40 13.54 15.43
N SER A 23 3.19 14.07 15.60
CA SER A 23 2.77 15.33 14.98
C SER A 23 3.79 16.42 15.23
N ASP A 24 4.01 17.28 14.24
CA ASP A 24 5.02 18.35 14.25
C ASP A 24 6.47 17.85 14.44
N GLY A 25 6.71 16.56 14.24
CA GLY A 25 8.04 15.92 14.28
C GLY A 25 8.66 15.69 12.90
N ALA A 26 9.11 14.46 12.65
CA ALA A 26 9.88 14.10 11.45
C ALA A 26 9.17 14.36 10.10
N TYR A 27 7.83 14.46 10.11
CA TYR A 27 7.02 14.74 8.92
C TYR A 27 6.32 16.10 9.00
N ALA A 28 6.75 17.01 9.87
CA ALA A 28 6.08 18.30 10.10
C ALA A 28 5.88 19.14 8.83
N GLN A 29 6.81 19.00 7.88
CA GLN A 29 6.79 19.74 6.60
C GLN A 29 6.46 18.85 5.40
N ALA A 30 6.16 17.56 5.63
CA ALA A 30 5.81 16.64 4.57
C ALA A 30 4.29 16.69 4.34
N SER A 31 3.88 16.70 3.08
CA SER A 31 2.48 16.54 2.74
C SER A 31 2.03 15.09 2.89
N ASN A 32 0.72 14.88 2.97
CA ASN A 32 0.15 13.53 2.92
C ASN A 32 0.52 12.79 1.63
N GLN A 33 0.68 13.54 0.52
CA GLN A 33 1.08 12.96 -0.75
C GLN A 33 2.55 12.48 -0.70
N ASP A 34 3.46 13.27 -0.12
CA ASP A 34 4.87 12.85 0.04
C ASP A 34 4.97 11.57 0.86
N MET A 35 4.24 11.52 1.98
CA MET A 35 4.17 10.35 2.85
C MET A 35 3.57 9.14 2.13
N PHE A 36 2.50 9.34 1.36
CA PHE A 36 1.83 8.29 0.61
C PHE A 36 2.72 7.74 -0.51
N THR A 37 3.35 8.61 -1.29
CA THR A 37 4.30 8.23 -2.34
C THR A 37 5.47 7.45 -1.77
N ALA A 38 6.03 7.86 -0.63
CA ALA A 38 7.10 7.12 0.04
C ALA A 38 6.69 5.68 0.42
N VAL A 39 5.43 5.46 0.84
CA VAL A 39 4.93 4.10 1.11
C VAL A 39 4.84 3.28 -0.17
N LEU A 40 4.27 3.84 -1.24
CA LEU A 40 4.08 3.15 -2.52
C LEU A 40 5.42 2.78 -3.16
N ASP A 41 6.39 3.71 -3.15
CA ASP A 41 7.72 3.45 -3.69
C ASP A 41 8.41 2.31 -2.94
N GLY A 42 8.43 2.38 -1.61
CA GLY A 42 9.02 1.32 -0.79
C GLY A 42 8.28 -0.02 -0.90
N LEU A 43 6.96 -0.01 -1.14
CA LEU A 43 6.20 -1.24 -1.40
C LEU A 43 6.64 -1.86 -2.73
N ALA A 44 6.71 -1.05 -3.78
CA ALA A 44 7.12 -1.52 -5.09
C ALA A 44 8.56 -2.04 -5.10
N ASP A 45 9.48 -1.38 -4.40
CA ASP A 45 10.87 -1.84 -4.27
C ASP A 45 10.96 -3.15 -3.46
N ARG A 46 10.28 -3.21 -2.31
CA ARG A 46 10.36 -4.37 -1.40
C ARG A 46 9.82 -5.65 -2.01
N PHE A 47 8.77 -5.54 -2.82
CA PHE A 47 8.10 -6.69 -3.44
C PHE A 47 8.40 -6.81 -4.94
N ASN A 48 9.36 -6.04 -5.46
CA ASN A 48 9.76 -6.04 -6.88
C ASN A 48 8.57 -5.87 -7.85
N LEU A 49 7.70 -4.88 -7.57
CA LEU A 49 6.48 -4.59 -8.33
C LEU A 49 6.63 -3.41 -9.29
N LYS A 50 7.85 -2.95 -9.56
CA LYS A 50 8.09 -1.81 -10.46
C LYS A 50 7.66 -2.18 -11.89
N GLY A 51 6.82 -1.35 -12.49
CA GLY A 51 6.28 -1.58 -13.84
C GLY A 51 5.03 -2.47 -13.88
N GLU A 52 4.63 -3.06 -12.75
CA GLU A 52 3.41 -3.87 -12.67
C GLU A 52 2.16 -2.98 -12.71
N LYS A 53 1.07 -3.54 -13.24
CA LYS A 53 -0.21 -2.83 -13.34
C LYS A 53 -0.89 -2.75 -11.98
N LEU A 54 -1.34 -1.56 -11.61
CA LEU A 54 -2.18 -1.31 -10.44
C LEU A 54 -3.59 -0.91 -10.89
N ASP A 55 -4.59 -1.72 -10.52
CA ASP A 55 -5.98 -1.48 -10.95
C ASP A 55 -6.72 -0.44 -10.09
N ALA A 56 -6.41 -0.37 -8.79
CA ALA A 56 -7.08 0.53 -7.86
C ALA A 56 -6.15 0.98 -6.73
N VAL A 57 -6.36 2.22 -6.29
CA VAL A 57 -5.76 2.84 -5.11
C VAL A 57 -6.90 3.45 -4.31
N ILE A 58 -6.94 3.18 -3.01
CA ILE A 58 -8.04 3.55 -2.10
C ILE A 58 -7.45 4.23 -0.88
#